data_AF-A0A961H9J3-F1
#
_entry.id   AF-A0A961H9J3-F1
#
_cell.length_a   1.000
_cell.length_b   1.000
_cell.length_c   1.000
_cell.angle_alpha   90.00
_cell.angle_beta   90.00
_cell.angle_gamma   90.00
#
_symmetry.space_group_name_H-M   'P 1'
#
loop_
_entity.id
_entity.type
_entity.pdbx_description
1 polymer ?
#
loop_
_entity_poly.entity_id
_entity_poly.type
_entity_poly.pdbx_seq_one_letter_code
_entity_poly.pdbx_strand_id
1 'polypeptide(L)'
;MARNNRRRSRIDSNDLAGYGSVAHGTVNIDRAARGLGASKTEVRQALRQAQAAQSNTFYRRISGKSEGDSTEGTSMRGMLQAAFGRGPRGGAVDARAAAQSLGVSTGTVRRWAAGTQKPSPSRLASIRQAARQVTTTKRGRRSATADFRASAKGSQALKGGSKIWVSGEQGVGGADQGYARDRRVATTISPSEIEAMLRAYEDGGDSGLRDWMTSFFDGKYVEGWDFVTIDDFGIGIPE
;
A
#
# COMPACT_ATOMS: atom_id res chain seq x y z
N MET A 1 12.97 23.69 -37.72
CA MET A 1 12.43 23.79 -36.34
C MET A 1 12.53 22.42 -35.68
N ALA A 2 13.46 22.23 -34.75
CA ALA A 2 13.61 20.98 -34.03
C ALA A 2 12.42 20.79 -33.08
N ARG A 3 11.61 19.75 -33.30
CA ARG A 3 10.56 19.33 -32.36
C ARG A 3 11.25 18.91 -31.07
N ASN A 4 11.06 19.68 -30.01
CA ASN A 4 11.47 19.34 -28.65
C ASN A 4 10.97 17.93 -28.32
N ASN A 5 11.89 16.98 -28.25
CA ASN A 5 11.65 15.61 -27.83
C ASN A 5 11.43 15.65 -26.31
N ARG A 6 10.22 16.05 -25.88
CA ARG A 6 9.79 15.92 -24.49
C ARG A 6 9.97 14.44 -24.14
N ARG A 7 10.92 14.13 -23.25
CA ARG A 7 11.07 12.81 -22.65
C ARG A 7 9.67 12.33 -22.28
N ARG A 8 9.21 11.22 -22.87
CA ARG A 8 7.95 10.58 -22.46
C ARG A 8 7.99 10.43 -20.95
N SER A 9 7.04 11.04 -20.25
CA SER A 9 6.82 10.77 -18.84
C SER A 9 6.65 9.25 -18.67
N ARG A 10 7.20 8.71 -17.59
CA ARG A 10 6.99 7.30 -17.24
C ARG A 10 5.49 7.09 -17.04
N ILE A 11 4.91 6.06 -17.66
CA ILE A 11 3.51 5.67 -17.50
C ILE A 11 3.21 5.48 -16.01
N ASP A 12 2.19 6.15 -15.50
CA ASP A 12 1.76 6.08 -14.10
C ASP A 12 0.35 5.48 -13.94
N SER A 13 -0.19 5.47 -12.71
CA SER A 13 -1.52 4.93 -12.42
C SER A 13 -2.64 5.68 -13.13
N ASN A 14 -2.52 7.00 -13.29
CA ASN A 14 -3.56 7.83 -13.90
C ASN A 14 -3.61 7.60 -15.41
N ASP A 15 -2.45 7.41 -16.05
CA ASP A 15 -2.38 6.99 -17.45
C ASP A 15 -3.09 5.64 -17.69
N LEU A 16 -3.05 4.73 -16.71
CA LEU A 16 -3.64 3.39 -16.81
C LEU A 16 -5.15 3.36 -16.49
N ALA A 17 -5.64 4.28 -15.68
CA ALA A 17 -7.01 4.33 -15.20
C ALA A 17 -8.06 4.44 -16.33
N GLY A 18 -7.71 5.12 -17.44
CA GLY A 18 -8.55 5.19 -18.64
C GLY A 18 -8.69 3.88 -19.42
N TYR A 19 -8.02 2.81 -18.99
CA TYR A 19 -8.00 1.50 -19.64
C TYR A 19 -8.50 0.35 -18.75
N GLY A 20 -8.98 0.66 -17.54
CA GLY A 20 -9.52 -0.30 -16.57
C GLY A 20 -9.11 0.05 -15.14
N SER A 21 -9.56 -0.73 -14.16
CA SER A 21 -9.22 -0.47 -12.75
C SER A 21 -7.78 -0.89 -12.44
N VAL A 22 -6.96 0.07 -12.03
CA VAL A 22 -5.62 -0.16 -11.49
C VAL A 22 -5.71 -0.80 -10.12
N ALA A 23 -6.68 -0.38 -9.30
CA ALA A 23 -6.91 -0.95 -7.98
C ALA A 23 -7.22 -2.45 -8.06
N HIS A 24 -8.05 -2.87 -9.01
CA HIS A 24 -8.40 -4.29 -9.21
C HIS A 24 -7.43 -5.03 -10.14
N GLY A 25 -6.50 -4.34 -10.78
CA GLY A 25 -5.56 -4.95 -11.74
C GLY A 25 -6.22 -5.41 -13.05
N THR A 26 -7.37 -4.85 -13.39
CA THR A 26 -8.19 -5.22 -14.57
C THR A 26 -7.91 -4.36 -15.80
N VAL A 27 -6.82 -3.59 -15.78
CA VAL A 27 -6.38 -2.75 -16.92
C VAL A 27 -6.21 -3.58 -18.19
N ASN A 28 -6.88 -3.17 -19.28
CA ASN A 28 -6.73 -3.77 -20.59
C ASN A 28 -5.38 -3.39 -21.22
N ILE A 29 -4.39 -4.28 -21.07
CA ILE A 29 -3.00 -4.06 -21.52
C ILE A 29 -2.90 -3.74 -23.01
N ASP A 30 -3.73 -4.36 -23.86
CA ASP A 30 -3.67 -4.20 -25.30
C ASP A 30 -4.26 -2.86 -25.77
N ARG A 31 -5.33 -2.42 -25.10
CA ARG A 31 -5.91 -1.09 -25.31
C ARG A 31 -4.97 -0.01 -24.77
N ALA A 32 -4.41 -0.20 -23.58
CA ALA A 32 -3.46 0.72 -22.95
C ALA A 32 -2.18 0.90 -23.79
N ALA A 33 -1.58 -0.20 -24.26
CA ALA A 33 -0.37 -0.14 -25.09
C ALA A 33 -0.60 0.67 -26.38
N ARG A 34 -1.73 0.45 -27.05
CA ARG A 34 -2.10 1.22 -28.26
C ARG A 34 -2.37 2.68 -27.96
N GLY A 35 -3.18 2.98 -26.94
CA GLY A 35 -3.58 4.35 -26.62
C GLY A 35 -2.45 5.21 -26.06
N LEU A 36 -1.54 4.61 -25.28
CA LEU A 36 -0.37 5.29 -24.72
C LEU A 36 0.85 5.29 -25.67
N GLY A 37 0.75 4.58 -26.80
CA GLY A 37 1.86 4.41 -27.74
C GLY A 37 3.08 3.73 -27.13
N ALA A 38 2.87 2.81 -26.18
CA ALA A 38 3.91 2.12 -25.42
C ALA A 38 3.88 0.61 -25.69
N SER A 39 4.95 -0.10 -25.33
CA SER A 39 4.97 -1.56 -25.42
C SER A 39 4.08 -2.18 -24.33
N LYS A 40 3.52 -3.37 -24.62
CA LYS A 40 2.78 -4.16 -23.62
C LYS A 40 3.61 -4.44 -22.37
N THR A 41 4.93 -4.58 -22.52
CA THR A 41 5.87 -4.80 -21.41
C THR A 41 5.98 -3.59 -20.50
N GLU A 42 6.09 -2.38 -21.07
CA GLU A 42 6.10 -1.13 -20.29
C GLU A 42 4.78 -0.94 -19.53
N VAL A 43 3.64 -1.21 -20.16
CA VAL A 43 2.31 -1.13 -19.50
C VAL A 43 2.22 -2.12 -18.33
N ARG A 44 2.63 -3.39 -18.53
CA ARG A 44 2.68 -4.39 -17.44
C ARG A 44 3.63 -4.01 -16.32
N GLN A 45 4.75 -3.36 -16.65
CA GLN A 45 5.68 -2.87 -15.64
C GLN A 45 5.09 -1.72 -14.84
N ALA A 46 4.44 -0.75 -15.50
CA ALA A 46 3.75 0.35 -14.85
C ALA A 46 2.63 -0.15 -13.93
N LEU A 47 1.81 -1.11 -14.39
CA LEU A 47 0.75 -1.71 -13.58
C LEU A 47 1.32 -2.40 -12.33
N ARG A 48 2.39 -3.18 -12.46
CA ARG A 48 3.06 -3.82 -11.31
C ARG A 48 3.63 -2.79 -10.34
N GLN A 49 4.17 -1.67 -10.84
CA GLN A 49 4.67 -0.58 -10.00
C GLN A 49 3.53 0.12 -9.24
N ALA A 50 2.40 0.38 -9.91
CA ALA A 50 1.21 0.96 -9.28
C ALA A 50 0.64 0.03 -8.20
N GLN A 51 0.54 -1.28 -8.47
CA GLN A 51 0.09 -2.27 -7.49
C GLN A 51 1.04 -2.37 -6.29
N ALA A 52 2.36 -2.32 -6.51
CA ALA A 52 3.35 -2.31 -5.44
C ALA A 52 3.26 -1.03 -4.57
N ALA A 53 3.04 0.12 -5.20
CA ALA A 53 2.82 1.38 -4.49
C ALA A 53 1.55 1.33 -3.63
N GLN A 54 0.44 0.82 -4.19
CA GLN A 54 -0.80 0.63 -3.45
C GLN A 54 -0.65 -0.34 -2.27
N SER A 55 0.04 -1.47 -2.48
CA SER A 55 0.32 -2.45 -1.41
C SER A 55 1.10 -1.81 -0.26
N ASN A 56 2.08 -0.96 -0.58
CA ASN A 56 2.81 -0.19 0.43
C ASN A 56 1.94 0.84 1.13
N THR A 57 1.08 1.56 0.42
CA THR A 57 0.09 2.46 1.03
C THR A 57 -0.78 1.69 2.02
N PHE A 58 -1.30 0.53 1.61
CA PHE A 58 -2.14 -0.30 2.47
C PHE A 58 -1.40 -0.75 3.72
N TYR A 59 -0.20 -1.31 3.55
CA TYR A 59 0.63 -1.73 4.67
C TYR A 59 0.92 -0.59 5.64
N ARG A 60 1.30 0.59 5.15
CA ARG A 60 1.63 1.75 5.99
C ARG A 60 0.42 2.24 6.78
N ARG A 61 -0.73 2.32 6.11
CA ARG A 61 -1.98 2.79 6.72
C ARG A 61 -2.55 1.79 7.73
N ILE A 62 -2.42 0.49 7.47
CA ILE A 62 -2.88 -0.58 8.38
C ILE A 62 -1.92 -0.83 9.52
N SER A 63 -0.61 -0.68 9.35
CA SER A 63 0.36 -0.94 10.42
C SER A 63 0.72 0.31 11.23
N GLY A 64 0.41 1.50 10.72
CA GLY A 64 0.91 2.76 11.27
C GLY A 64 2.42 2.98 11.07
N LYS A 65 3.13 2.10 10.35
CA LYS A 65 4.57 2.23 10.05
C LYS A 65 4.76 3.12 8.83
N SER A 66 4.78 4.44 9.03
CA SER A 66 4.83 5.45 7.96
C SER A 66 5.97 5.29 6.93
N GLU A 67 7.16 4.81 7.33
CA GLU A 67 8.28 4.54 6.41
C GLU A 67 8.39 3.05 6.02
N GLY A 68 7.46 2.21 6.50
CA GLY A 68 7.47 0.77 6.27
C GLY A 68 7.32 0.46 4.78
N ASP A 69 8.21 -0.41 4.27
CA ASP A 69 8.19 -0.82 2.89
C ASP A 69 8.23 -2.34 2.74
N SER A 70 7.19 -2.88 2.13
CA SER A 70 7.02 -4.31 1.90
C SER A 70 7.41 -4.74 0.48
N THR A 71 7.64 -3.78 -0.42
CA THR A 71 7.96 -4.05 -1.83
C THR A 71 9.40 -3.63 -2.17
N GLU A 72 9.93 -4.14 -3.28
CA GLU A 72 11.33 -3.87 -3.65
C GLU A 72 11.50 -2.44 -4.18
N GLY A 73 12.54 -1.73 -3.71
CA GLY A 73 13.01 -0.49 -4.32
C GLY A 73 12.88 0.77 -3.46
N THR A 74 12.27 0.64 -2.29
CA THR A 74 12.07 1.64 -1.24
C THR A 74 13.33 2.29 -0.64
N SER A 75 13.69 1.81 0.54
CA SER A 75 14.91 2.14 1.26
C SER A 75 15.25 0.97 2.17
N MET A 76 16.54 0.78 2.48
CA MET A 76 16.98 -0.26 3.42
C MET A 76 16.28 -0.11 4.78
N ARG A 77 16.11 1.14 5.23
CA ARG A 77 15.38 1.48 6.45
C ARG A 77 13.94 1.00 6.39
N GLY A 78 13.22 1.29 5.30
CA GLY A 78 11.81 0.91 5.16
C GLY A 78 11.60 -0.61 5.16
N MET A 79 12.48 -1.36 4.50
CA MET A 79 12.43 -2.84 4.53
C MET A 79 12.70 -3.39 5.94
N LEU A 80 13.69 -2.84 6.64
CA LEU A 80 14.00 -3.23 8.02
C LEU A 80 12.86 -2.87 8.98
N GLN A 81 12.26 -1.68 8.83
CA GLN A 81 11.12 -1.25 9.63
C GLN A 81 9.87 -2.09 9.35
N ALA A 82 9.65 -2.49 8.09
CA ALA A 82 8.55 -3.38 7.73
C ALA A 82 8.73 -4.75 8.41
N ALA A 83 9.90 -5.37 8.21
CA ALA A 83 10.20 -6.71 8.71
C ALA A 83 10.28 -6.80 10.24
N PHE A 84 10.87 -5.80 10.90
CA PHE A 84 11.21 -5.88 12.33
C PHE A 84 10.53 -4.80 13.20
N GLY A 85 9.80 -3.87 12.59
CA GLY A 85 9.15 -2.77 13.32
C GLY A 85 10.10 -1.63 13.72
N ARG A 86 9.55 -0.67 14.46
CA ARG A 86 10.31 0.44 15.05
C ARG A 86 11.00 -0.01 16.32
N GLY A 87 12.14 0.60 16.61
CA GLY A 87 12.84 0.36 17.86
C GLY A 87 12.15 1.03 19.04
N PRO A 88 12.46 0.61 20.29
CA PRO A 88 11.99 1.27 21.50
C PRO A 88 12.29 2.78 21.48
N ARG A 89 11.42 3.58 22.10
CA ARG A 89 11.55 5.05 22.20
C ARG A 89 11.66 5.77 20.85
N GLY A 90 10.97 5.25 19.83
CA GLY A 90 10.87 5.90 18.51
C GLY A 90 12.03 5.63 17.56
N GLY A 91 12.93 4.69 17.90
CA GLY A 91 14.03 4.29 17.02
C GLY A 91 13.55 3.88 15.63
N ALA A 92 14.34 4.20 14.59
CA ALA A 92 13.96 3.99 13.19
C ALA A 92 13.61 2.53 12.88
N VAL A 93 14.34 1.58 13.47
CA VAL A 93 14.15 0.13 13.32
C VAL A 93 14.42 -0.58 14.65
N ASP A 94 13.76 -1.71 14.90
CA ASP A 94 14.16 -2.60 15.99
C ASP A 94 15.47 -3.32 15.64
N ALA A 95 16.57 -2.60 15.91
CA ALA A 95 17.92 -3.10 15.63
C ALA A 95 18.26 -4.36 16.44
N ARG A 96 17.60 -4.62 17.58
CA ARG A 96 17.86 -5.81 18.41
C ARG A 96 17.21 -7.04 17.78
N ALA A 97 15.91 -6.96 17.45
CA ALA A 97 15.20 -8.04 16.77
C ALA A 97 15.83 -8.35 15.40
N ALA A 98 16.14 -7.32 14.62
CA ALA A 98 16.80 -7.48 13.33
C ALA A 98 18.19 -8.12 13.45
N ALA A 99 19.01 -7.68 14.41
CA ALA A 99 20.35 -8.22 14.65
C ALA A 99 20.30 -9.72 14.98
N GLN A 100 19.38 -10.10 15.88
CA GLN A 100 19.17 -11.49 16.28
C GLN A 100 18.72 -12.35 15.10
N SER A 101 17.76 -11.87 14.30
CA SER A 101 17.25 -12.61 13.14
C SER A 101 18.25 -12.72 11.99
N LEU A 102 19.12 -11.71 11.80
CA LEU A 102 20.04 -11.63 10.66
C LEU A 102 21.47 -12.09 11.00
N GLY A 103 21.73 -12.48 12.25
CA GLY A 103 23.05 -12.93 12.71
C GLY A 103 24.12 -11.85 12.59
N VAL A 104 23.80 -10.61 12.96
CA VAL A 104 24.74 -9.46 12.91
C VAL A 104 24.64 -8.62 14.18
N SER A 105 25.57 -7.67 14.38
CA SER A 105 25.47 -6.73 15.51
C SER A 105 24.40 -5.66 15.28
N THR A 106 23.83 -5.14 16.38
CA THR A 106 22.86 -4.02 16.34
C THR A 106 23.43 -2.77 15.66
N GLY A 107 24.73 -2.50 15.83
CA GLY A 107 25.43 -1.41 15.17
C GLY A 107 25.45 -1.55 13.65
N THR A 108 25.61 -2.78 13.13
CA THR A 108 25.54 -3.06 11.70
C THR A 108 24.14 -2.78 11.13
N VAL A 109 23.09 -3.21 11.83
CA VAL A 109 21.71 -2.90 11.41
C VAL A 109 21.45 -1.40 11.40
N ARG A 110 21.92 -0.67 12.43
CA ARG A 110 21.77 0.79 12.49
C ARG A 110 22.48 1.49 11.32
N ARG A 111 23.69 1.05 10.94
CA ARG A 111 24.40 1.58 9.76
C ARG A 111 23.66 1.29 8.45
N TRP A 112 23.06 0.10 8.31
CA TRP A 112 22.21 -0.20 7.16
C TRP A 112 20.97 0.70 7.10
N ALA A 113 20.28 0.90 8.23
CA ALA A 113 19.11 1.78 8.32
C ALA A 113 19.47 3.27 8.10
N ALA A 114 20.69 3.67 8.45
CA ALA A 114 21.23 5.01 8.17
C ALA A 114 21.73 5.16 6.72
N GLY A 115 21.88 4.05 5.97
CA GLY A 115 22.43 4.06 4.62
C GLY A 115 23.96 4.23 4.55
N THR A 116 24.65 4.24 5.69
CA THR A 116 26.12 4.40 5.76
C THR A 116 26.88 3.12 5.42
N GLN A 117 26.19 1.98 5.44
CA GLN A 117 26.74 0.69 5.00
C GLN A 117 25.67 -0.08 4.21
N LYS A 118 26.11 -0.89 3.23
CA LYS A 118 25.23 -1.81 2.49
C LYS A 118 25.40 -3.24 3.03
N PRO A 119 24.30 -4.02 3.19
CA PRO A 119 24.39 -5.44 3.49
C PRO A 119 25.00 -6.21 2.31
N SER A 120 25.53 -7.41 2.59
CA SER A 120 25.91 -8.35 1.53
C SER A 120 24.69 -8.77 0.71
N PRO A 121 24.85 -9.23 -0.55
CA PRO A 121 23.73 -9.66 -1.39
C PRO A 121 22.81 -10.71 -0.73
N SER A 122 23.39 -11.68 -0.03
CA SER A 122 22.63 -12.71 0.72
C SER A 122 21.76 -12.13 1.84
N ARG A 123 22.29 -11.16 2.60
CA ARG A 123 21.57 -10.47 3.67
C ARG A 123 20.50 -9.55 3.11
N LEU A 124 20.80 -8.84 2.02
CA LEU A 124 19.82 -8.03 1.31
C LEU A 124 18.65 -8.89 0.83
N ALA A 125 18.91 -10.08 0.26
CA ALA A 125 17.86 -11.00 -0.15
C ALA A 125 16.99 -11.45 1.04
N SER A 126 17.61 -11.78 2.18
CA SER A 126 16.89 -12.17 3.40
C SER A 126 16.00 -11.03 3.94
N ILE A 127 16.52 -9.80 3.95
CA ILE A 127 15.77 -8.60 4.37
C ILE A 127 14.58 -8.36 3.42
N ARG A 128 14.79 -8.46 2.10
CA ARG A 128 13.72 -8.34 1.10
C ARG A 128 12.65 -9.40 1.27
N GLN A 129 13.04 -10.64 1.53
CA GLN A 129 12.11 -11.74 1.76
C GLN A 129 11.27 -11.48 3.02
N ALA A 130 11.91 -11.11 4.14
CA ALA A 130 11.20 -10.79 5.37
C ALA A 130 10.24 -9.59 5.20
N ALA A 131 10.68 -8.54 4.52
CA ALA A 131 9.85 -7.37 4.21
C ALA A 131 8.64 -7.75 3.34
N ARG A 132 8.81 -8.61 2.33
CA ARG A 132 7.69 -9.09 1.49
C ARG A 132 6.69 -9.95 2.28
N GLN A 133 7.17 -10.75 3.22
CA GLN A 133 6.31 -11.66 3.99
C GLN A 133 5.29 -10.91 4.87
N VAL A 134 5.53 -9.63 5.19
CA VAL A 134 4.62 -8.83 6.01
C VAL A 134 3.27 -8.57 5.32
N THR A 135 3.23 -8.52 3.99
CA THR A 135 2.01 -8.31 3.20
C THR A 135 1.56 -9.58 2.48
N THR A 136 2.49 -10.44 2.06
CA THR A 136 2.16 -11.64 1.29
C THR A 136 1.68 -12.81 2.15
N THR A 137 2.02 -12.86 3.43
CA THR A 137 1.58 -13.95 4.33
C THR A 137 0.48 -13.51 5.28
N LYS A 138 -0.48 -14.40 5.56
CA LYS A 138 -1.54 -14.18 6.55
C LYS A 138 -0.98 -13.82 7.93
N ARG A 139 0.10 -14.48 8.35
CA ARG A 139 0.80 -14.17 9.62
C ARG A 139 1.37 -12.76 9.62
N GLY A 140 2.05 -12.35 8.54
CA GLY A 140 2.59 -11.00 8.40
C GLY A 140 1.49 -9.93 8.49
N ARG A 141 0.38 -10.14 7.78
CA ARG A 141 -0.75 -9.20 7.80
C ARG A 141 -1.42 -9.11 9.16
N ARG A 142 -1.57 -10.22 9.87
CA ARG A 142 -2.02 -10.23 11.28
C ARG A 142 -1.12 -9.44 12.21
N SER A 143 0.19 -9.48 11.98
CA SER A 143 1.12 -8.63 12.73
C SER A 143 0.90 -7.15 12.43
N ALA A 144 0.68 -6.79 11.16
CA ALA A 144 0.40 -5.42 10.77
C ALA A 144 -0.89 -4.88 11.38
N THR A 145 -1.97 -5.66 11.37
CA THR A 145 -3.24 -5.23 12.00
C THR A 145 -3.14 -5.20 13.53
N ALA A 146 -2.37 -6.10 14.15
CA ALA A 146 -2.10 -6.06 15.58
C ALA A 146 -1.38 -4.76 16.00
N ASP A 147 -0.42 -4.28 15.19
CA ASP A 147 0.24 -2.99 15.42
C ASP A 147 -0.76 -1.84 15.45
N PHE A 148 -1.74 -1.83 14.54
CA PHE A 148 -2.82 -0.83 14.57
C PHE A 148 -3.72 -0.96 15.77
N ARG A 149 -4.18 -2.18 16.12
CA ARG A 149 -5.00 -2.42 17.31
C ARG A 149 -4.32 -1.92 18.59
N ALA A 150 -3.01 -2.10 18.68
CA ALA A 150 -2.20 -1.66 19.82
C ALA A 150 -1.89 -0.15 19.80
N SER A 151 -2.01 0.52 18.65
CA SER A 151 -1.77 1.97 18.55
C SER A 151 -2.84 2.77 19.28
N ALA A 152 -2.49 3.98 19.76
CA ALA A 152 -3.45 4.87 20.41
C ALA A 152 -4.65 5.19 19.49
N LYS A 153 -4.36 5.46 18.21
CA LYS A 153 -5.36 5.74 17.18
C LYS A 153 -6.29 4.56 16.93
N GLY A 154 -5.75 3.36 16.76
CA GLY A 154 -6.54 2.15 16.53
C GLY A 154 -7.34 1.75 17.77
N SER A 155 -6.75 1.80 18.96
CA SER A 155 -7.46 1.54 20.22
C SER A 155 -8.63 2.51 20.42
N GLN A 156 -8.47 3.79 20.10
CA GLN A 156 -9.56 4.77 20.16
C GLN A 156 -10.65 4.45 19.11
N ALA A 157 -10.26 4.18 17.87
CA ALA A 157 -11.20 3.86 16.80
C ALA A 157 -12.00 2.57 17.08
N LEU A 158 -11.38 1.58 17.71
CA LEU A 158 -12.01 0.32 18.10
C LEU A 158 -12.93 0.44 19.33
N LYS A 159 -12.83 1.53 20.09
CA LYS A 159 -13.75 1.80 21.21
C LYS A 159 -14.99 2.56 20.78
N GLY A 160 -14.84 3.57 19.90
CA GLY A 160 -15.90 4.53 19.59
C GLY A 160 -16.29 4.64 18.12
N GLY A 161 -15.63 3.91 17.23
CA GLY A 161 -15.72 4.13 15.79
C GLY A 161 -14.87 5.32 15.35
N SER A 162 -14.98 5.67 14.06
CA SER A 162 -14.20 6.75 13.46
C SER A 162 -14.81 7.20 12.13
N LYS A 163 -14.02 7.95 11.34
CA LYS A 163 -14.22 8.11 9.90
C LYS A 163 -13.30 7.15 9.15
N ILE A 164 -13.75 6.65 8.01
CA ILE A 164 -12.88 6.08 6.99
C ILE A 164 -12.92 7.00 5.78
N TRP A 165 -11.76 7.23 5.17
CA TRP A 165 -11.65 8.01 3.95
C TRP A 165 -10.77 7.28 2.93
N VAL A 166 -11.06 7.51 1.66
CA VAL A 166 -10.31 6.95 0.52
C VAL A 166 -10.15 8.05 -0.54
N SER A 167 -8.94 8.19 -1.07
CA SER A 167 -8.64 9.08 -2.20
C SER A 167 -8.13 8.31 -3.41
N GLY A 168 -8.47 8.83 -4.58
CA GLY A 168 -8.12 8.28 -5.89
C GLY A 168 -9.26 8.50 -6.87
N GLU A 169 -9.11 7.91 -8.06
CA GLU A 169 -10.16 7.91 -9.08
C GLU A 169 -11.25 6.90 -8.73
N GLN A 170 -12.45 7.42 -8.50
CA GLN A 170 -13.56 6.63 -7.95
C GLN A 170 -14.93 7.23 -8.33
N GLY A 171 -15.93 6.37 -8.38
CA GLY A 171 -17.30 6.76 -8.72
C GLY A 171 -18.18 5.58 -9.11
N VAL A 172 -19.44 5.88 -9.42
CA VAL A 172 -20.43 4.89 -9.87
C VAL A 172 -19.97 4.24 -11.17
N GLY A 173 -20.00 2.90 -11.22
CA GLY A 173 -19.65 2.12 -12.40
C GLY A 173 -18.15 2.10 -12.74
N GLY A 174 -17.29 2.59 -11.83
CA GLY A 174 -15.84 2.48 -11.92
C GLY A 174 -15.26 3.00 -13.24
N ALA A 175 -14.32 2.24 -13.79
CA ALA A 175 -13.59 2.61 -15.02
C ALA A 175 -14.46 2.54 -16.28
N ASP A 176 -15.61 1.86 -16.23
CA ASP A 176 -16.39 1.50 -17.41
C ASP A 176 -17.50 2.51 -17.74
N GLN A 177 -18.03 3.23 -16.74
CA GLN A 177 -19.18 4.14 -16.94
C GLN A 177 -18.81 5.64 -17.00
N GLY A 178 -17.55 5.99 -16.82
CA GLY A 178 -17.07 7.38 -17.01
C GLY A 178 -17.54 8.39 -15.94
N TYR A 179 -18.18 7.94 -14.85
CA TYR A 179 -18.53 8.78 -13.69
C TYR A 179 -17.43 8.82 -12.62
N ALA A 180 -16.37 8.02 -12.77
CA ALA A 180 -15.21 8.09 -11.91
C ALA A 180 -14.53 9.46 -12.01
N ARG A 181 -14.12 10.01 -10.87
CA ARG A 181 -13.37 11.26 -10.76
C ARG A 181 -12.36 11.09 -9.65
N ASP A 182 -11.20 11.72 -9.82
CA ASP A 182 -10.26 11.90 -8.73
C ASP A 182 -10.91 12.75 -7.62
N ARG A 183 -11.06 12.14 -6.44
CA ARG A 183 -11.67 12.78 -5.27
C ARG A 183 -11.25 12.07 -3.99
N ARG A 184 -11.58 12.69 -2.87
CA ARG A 184 -11.56 12.06 -1.54
C ARG A 184 -12.99 11.92 -1.04
N VAL A 185 -13.37 10.70 -0.68
CA VAL A 185 -14.66 10.42 -0.01
C VAL A 185 -14.38 10.01 1.43
N ALA A 186 -15.30 10.35 2.33
CA ALA A 186 -15.19 9.98 3.73
C ALA A 186 -16.58 9.68 4.31
N THR A 187 -16.68 8.64 5.13
CA THR A 187 -17.91 8.29 5.84
C THR A 187 -17.61 7.72 7.22
N THR A 188 -18.63 7.55 8.06
CA THR A 188 -18.49 6.96 9.40
C THR A 188 -18.27 5.45 9.32
N ILE A 189 -17.34 4.95 10.14
CA ILE A 189 -17.06 3.53 10.30
C ILE A 189 -17.18 3.15 11.78
N SER A 190 -17.95 2.11 12.07
CA SER A 190 -18.14 1.57 13.42
C SER A 190 -16.97 0.67 13.86
N PRO A 191 -16.81 0.38 15.16
CA PRO A 191 -15.80 -0.56 15.64
C PRO A 191 -15.83 -1.94 14.96
N SER A 192 -17.02 -2.52 14.78
CA SER A 192 -17.17 -3.83 14.13
C SER A 192 -16.77 -3.80 12.66
N GLU A 193 -17.01 -2.69 11.98
CA GLU A 193 -16.61 -2.51 10.58
C GLU A 193 -15.10 -2.29 10.44
N ILE A 194 -14.47 -1.59 11.39
CA ILE A 194 -13.01 -1.52 11.46
C ILE A 194 -12.42 -2.91 11.64
N GLU A 195 -12.95 -3.73 12.56
CA GLU A 195 -12.47 -5.10 12.73
C GLU A 195 -12.73 -5.98 11.49
N ALA A 196 -13.87 -5.81 10.82
CA ALA A 196 -14.15 -6.51 9.57
C ALA A 196 -13.15 -6.12 8.46
N MET A 197 -12.83 -4.84 8.32
CA MET A 197 -11.82 -4.33 7.40
C MET A 197 -10.45 -4.96 7.68
N LEU A 198 -10.01 -4.95 8.95
CA LEU A 198 -8.74 -5.54 9.35
C LEU A 198 -8.69 -7.04 9.06
N ARG A 199 -9.77 -7.78 9.34
CA ARG A 199 -9.87 -9.21 9.02
C ARG A 199 -9.84 -9.47 7.51
N ALA A 200 -10.53 -8.66 6.71
CA ALA A 200 -10.50 -8.78 5.25
C ALA A 200 -9.07 -8.64 4.70
N TYR A 201 -8.29 -7.69 5.24
CA TYR A 201 -6.86 -7.59 4.94
C TYR A 201 -6.07 -8.80 5.44
N GLU A 202 -6.27 -9.26 6.68
CA GLU A 202 -5.58 -10.44 7.21
C GLU A 202 -5.79 -11.68 6.33
N ASP A 203 -7.01 -11.93 5.91
CA ASP A 203 -7.40 -13.13 5.17
C ASP A 203 -7.06 -13.02 3.67
N GLY A 204 -7.48 -11.95 3.02
CA GLY A 204 -7.35 -11.76 1.57
C GLY A 204 -6.20 -10.85 1.12
N GLY A 205 -5.47 -10.21 2.04
CA GLY A 205 -4.46 -9.23 1.69
C GLY A 205 -5.05 -8.00 1.01
N ASP A 206 -4.31 -7.45 0.04
CA ASP A 206 -4.72 -6.23 -0.65
C ASP A 206 -6.05 -6.41 -1.41
N SER A 207 -6.33 -7.59 -1.96
CA SER A 207 -7.61 -7.85 -2.63
C SER A 207 -8.76 -7.90 -1.63
N GLY A 208 -8.61 -8.65 -0.53
CA GLY A 208 -9.65 -8.73 0.49
C GLY A 208 -9.98 -7.36 1.10
N LEU A 209 -8.98 -6.51 1.29
CA LEU A 209 -9.20 -5.14 1.74
C LEU A 209 -9.95 -4.30 0.70
N ARG A 210 -9.59 -4.39 -0.58
CA ARG A 210 -10.29 -3.68 -1.66
C ARG A 210 -11.73 -4.12 -1.78
N ASP A 211 -11.99 -5.43 -1.80
CA ASP A 211 -13.34 -5.99 -1.90
C ASP A 211 -14.21 -5.49 -0.74
N TRP A 212 -13.65 -5.48 0.47
CA TRP A 212 -14.32 -4.91 1.64
C TRP A 212 -14.59 -3.41 1.49
N MET A 213 -13.61 -2.62 1.01
CA MET A 213 -13.80 -1.17 0.81
C MET A 213 -14.85 -0.88 -0.25
N THR A 214 -14.82 -1.58 -1.39
CA THR A 214 -15.82 -1.44 -2.45
C THR A 214 -17.21 -1.75 -1.90
N SER A 215 -17.40 -2.90 -1.23
CA SER A 215 -18.70 -3.27 -0.64
C SER A 215 -19.17 -2.28 0.44
N PHE A 216 -18.25 -1.78 1.27
CA PHE A 216 -18.58 -0.81 2.31
C PHE A 216 -19.03 0.53 1.74
N PHE A 217 -18.34 1.07 0.73
CA PHE A 217 -18.72 2.33 0.10
C PHE A 217 -19.93 2.19 -0.82
N ASP A 218 -20.09 1.07 -1.50
CA ASP A 218 -21.29 0.74 -2.27
C ASP A 218 -22.55 0.79 -1.39
N GLY A 219 -22.51 0.14 -0.22
CA GLY A 219 -23.65 0.09 0.70
C GLY A 219 -23.90 1.38 1.49
N LYS A 220 -22.86 2.18 1.79
CA LYS A 220 -22.98 3.35 2.68
C LYS A 220 -22.88 4.72 2.02
N TYR A 221 -22.37 4.77 0.79
CA TYR A 221 -22.12 6.02 0.10
C TYR A 221 -23.07 6.18 -1.07
N VAL A 222 -22.90 5.39 -2.12
CA VAL A 222 -23.76 5.37 -3.33
C VAL A 222 -23.70 3.98 -3.95
N GLU A 223 -24.83 3.42 -4.35
CA GLU A 223 -24.87 2.13 -5.06
C GLU A 223 -24.09 2.18 -6.38
N GLY A 224 -23.41 1.07 -6.70
CA GLY A 224 -22.52 0.92 -7.83
C GLY A 224 -21.15 1.58 -7.63
N TRP A 225 -20.77 1.96 -6.39
CA TRP A 225 -19.49 2.61 -6.15
C TRP A 225 -18.31 1.69 -6.38
N ASP A 226 -17.30 2.16 -7.13
CA ASP A 226 -16.06 1.42 -7.33
C ASP A 226 -14.83 2.34 -7.37
N PHE A 227 -13.67 1.73 -7.16
CA PHE A 227 -12.36 2.37 -7.16
C PHE A 227 -11.56 1.99 -8.42
N VAL A 228 -11.25 2.98 -9.25
CA VAL A 228 -10.36 2.83 -10.39
C VAL A 228 -8.91 2.89 -9.92
N THR A 229 -8.59 3.86 -9.08
CA THR A 229 -7.33 3.92 -8.31
C THR A 229 -7.64 4.07 -6.83
N ILE A 230 -6.68 3.64 -6.00
CA ILE A 230 -6.66 4.00 -4.58
C ILE A 230 -5.25 4.51 -4.32
N ASP A 231 -5.16 5.82 -4.19
CA ASP A 231 -3.89 6.53 -3.99
C ASP A 231 -3.55 6.55 -2.50
N ASP A 232 -4.59 6.70 -1.67
CA ASP A 232 -4.46 6.71 -0.22
C ASP A 232 -5.78 6.37 0.49
N PHE A 233 -5.68 5.91 1.73
CA PHE A 233 -6.84 5.73 2.59
C PHE A 233 -6.46 5.86 4.06
N GLY A 234 -7.45 6.03 4.94
CA GLY A 234 -7.18 5.97 6.36
C GLY A 234 -8.42 5.90 7.23
N ILE A 235 -8.19 5.53 8.48
CA ILE A 235 -9.14 5.69 9.58
C ILE A 235 -8.82 7.04 10.27
N GLY A 236 -9.83 7.79 10.70
CA GLY A 236 -9.71 9.11 11.29
C GLY A 236 -9.99 10.25 10.31
N ILE A 237 -9.59 11.46 10.70
CA ILE A 237 -9.71 12.65 9.83
C ILE A 237 -8.53 12.62 8.84
N PRO A 238 -8.75 12.94 7.55
CA PRO A 238 -7.66 13.11 6.60
C PRO A 238 -6.73 14.24 7.08
N GLU A 239 -5.42 13.97 7.12
CA GLU A 239 -4.39 15.01 7.30
C GLU A 239 -4.24 15.88 6.04
#